data_AF-A0A369GL33-F1
#
_entry.id   AF-A0A369GL33-F1
#
_cell.length_a   1.000
_cell.length_b   1.000
_cell.length_c   1.000
_cell.angle_alpha   90.00
_cell.angle_beta   90.00
_cell.angle_gamma   90.00
#
_symmetry.space_group_name_H-M   'P 1'
#
loop_
_entity.id
_entity.type
_entity.pdbx_description
1 polymer ?
#
loop_
_entity_poly.entity_id
_entity_poly.type
_entity_poly.pdbx_seq_one_letter_code
_entity_poly.pdbx_strand_id
1 'polypeptide(L)'
;MALLLSPLVQLTTGAVHPHFPRTVLHFWLLTDAQLESLASFYHQRTPSPWSAQYPCPVAWRSDLPLEEKRRRMGKFIGLRGCDTSPDAAAVARALRSEDDIAEEARLAAADDEMWRRKLNPW
;
A
#
# COMPACT_ATOMS: atom_id res chain seq x y z
N MET A 1 0.98 -5.24 25.99
CA MET A 1 2.38 -5.23 25.50
C MET A 1 2.42 -4.52 24.16
N ALA A 2 3.39 -3.65 23.91
CA ALA A 2 3.51 -2.98 22.61
C ALA A 2 4.03 -3.96 21.55
N LEU A 3 3.41 -3.97 20.36
CA LEU A 3 3.88 -4.77 19.23
C LEU A 3 5.25 -4.27 18.77
N LEU A 4 6.26 -5.14 18.87
CA LEU A 4 7.64 -4.85 18.46
C LEU A 4 7.79 -4.95 16.94
N LEU A 5 8.70 -4.14 16.40
CA LEU A 5 9.08 -4.17 15.00
C LEU A 5 10.54 -4.60 14.88
N SER A 6 10.78 -5.56 14.00
CA SER A 6 12.14 -5.98 13.66
C SER A 6 12.82 -4.91 12.80
N PRO A 7 14.11 -4.59 13.08
CA PRO A 7 14.83 -3.59 12.32
C PRO A 7 15.10 -4.05 10.88
N LEU A 8 14.89 -3.13 9.93
CA LEU A 8 15.37 -3.30 8.56
C LEU A 8 16.82 -2.82 8.45
N VAL A 9 17.61 -3.49 7.63
CA VAL A 9 19.01 -3.12 7.36
C VAL A 9 19.14 -2.50 5.97
N GLN A 10 20.07 -1.55 5.82
CA GLN A 10 20.40 -0.99 4.51
C GLN A 10 21.22 -2.00 3.70
N LEU A 11 20.89 -2.19 2.43
CA LEU A 11 21.51 -3.23 1.59
C LEU A 11 23.01 -3.04 1.35
N THR A 12 23.51 -1.81 1.35
CA THR A 12 24.92 -1.50 1.05
C THR A 12 25.82 -1.57 2.27
N THR A 13 25.31 -1.19 3.44
CA THR A 13 26.12 -1.06 4.67
C THR A 13 25.80 -2.12 5.71
N GLY A 14 24.64 -2.78 5.61
CA GLY A 14 24.11 -3.64 6.67
C GLY A 14 23.67 -2.90 7.93
N ALA A 15 23.74 -1.56 7.94
CA ALA A 15 23.41 -0.75 9.11
C ALA A 15 21.90 -0.52 9.25
N VAL A 16 21.46 -0.24 10.47
CA VAL A 16 20.08 0.14 10.79
C VAL A 16 20.01 1.65 11.00
N HIS A 17 19.00 2.29 10.44
CA HIS A 17 18.81 3.74 10.64
C HIS A 17 18.58 4.07 12.13
N PRO A 18 19.19 5.13 12.70
CA PRO A 18 19.04 5.47 14.12
C PRO A 18 17.59 5.70 14.57
N HIS A 19 16.77 6.27 13.68
CA HIS A 19 15.35 6.53 13.94
C HIS A 19 14.42 5.39 13.49
N PHE A 20 14.95 4.19 13.24
CA PHE A 20 14.08 3.07 12.88
C PHE A 20 13.14 2.74 14.05
N PRO A 21 11.82 2.64 13.81
CA PRO A 21 10.85 2.45 14.89
C PRO A 21 10.95 1.03 15.46
N ARG A 22 11.11 0.93 16.78
CA ARG A 22 11.17 -0.37 17.49
C ARG A 22 9.79 -0.93 17.84
N THR A 23 8.74 -0.11 17.76
CA THR A 23 7.36 -0.49 18.04
C THR A 23 6.41 0.16 17.04
N VAL A 24 5.22 -0.43 16.87
CA VAL A 24 4.17 0.14 16.01
C VAL A 24 3.77 1.56 16.47
N LEU A 25 3.69 1.79 17.79
CA LEU A 25 3.37 3.12 18.32
C LEU A 25 4.46 4.14 17.96
N HIS A 26 5.74 3.78 18.09
CA HIS A 26 6.84 4.68 17.72
C HIS A 26 6.80 5.02 16.23
N PHE A 27 6.46 4.06 15.36
CA PHE A 27 6.29 4.32 13.93
C PHE A 27 5.26 5.44 13.66
N TRP A 28 4.11 5.42 14.34
CA TRP A 28 3.07 6.43 14.15
C TRP A 28 3.46 7.82 14.67
N LEU A 29 4.48 7.91 15.53
CA LEU A 29 5.03 9.16 16.05
C LEU A 29 6.17 9.73 15.19
N LEU A 30 6.59 9.03 14.13
CA LEU A 30 7.64 9.54 13.24
C LEU A 30 7.22 10.86 12.60
N THR A 31 8.13 11.83 12.66
CA THR A 31 8.00 13.14 12.04
C THR A 31 8.30 13.08 10.54
N ASP A 32 7.90 14.13 9.81
CA ASP A 32 8.19 14.26 8.38
C ASP A 32 9.70 14.15 8.10
N ALA A 33 10.52 14.88 8.85
CA ALA A 33 11.98 14.86 8.71
C ALA A 33 12.58 13.46 8.97
N GLN A 34 12.05 12.72 9.94
CA GLN A 34 12.51 11.34 10.22
C GLN A 34 12.13 10.38 9.09
N LEU A 35 10.94 10.54 8.50
CA LEU A 35 10.50 9.75 7.36
C LEU A 35 11.34 10.04 6.11
N GLU A 36 11.64 11.31 5.83
CA GLU A 36 12.56 11.72 4.75
C GLU A 36 13.96 11.13 4.93
N SER A 37 14.48 11.16 6.17
CA SER A 37 15.77 10.57 6.52
C SER A 37 15.78 9.05 6.29
N LEU A 38 14.73 8.35 6.74
CA LEU A 38 14.55 6.91 6.51
C LEU A 38 14.50 6.58 5.02
N ALA A 39 13.69 7.30 4.24
CA ALA A 39 13.54 7.07 2.81
C ALA A 39 14.85 7.31 2.04
N SER A 40 15.65 8.30 2.46
CA SER A 40 16.97 8.55 1.89
C SER A 40 17.95 7.42 2.21
N PHE A 41 18.00 7.02 3.48
CA PHE A 41 18.90 5.98 3.97
C PHE A 41 18.66 4.63 3.28
N TYR A 42 17.40 4.26 3.05
CA TYR A 42 17.03 3.01 2.36
C TYR A 42 16.90 3.16 0.84
N HIS A 43 17.52 4.18 0.24
CA HIS A 43 17.52 4.41 -1.21
C HIS A 43 16.11 4.55 -1.85
N GLN A 44 15.07 4.85 -1.07
CA GLN A 44 13.71 5.01 -1.61
C GLN A 44 13.44 6.44 -2.11
N ARG A 45 14.08 7.45 -1.49
CA ARG A 45 13.94 8.86 -1.90
C ARG A 45 14.70 9.20 -3.17
N THR A 46 15.95 8.75 -3.26
CA THR A 46 16.81 8.94 -4.42
C THR A 46 17.06 7.56 -5.03
N PRO A 47 16.28 7.18 -6.06
CA PRO A 47 16.39 5.85 -6.64
C PRO A 47 17.82 5.53 -7.08
N SER A 48 18.23 4.31 -6.80
CA SER A 48 19.54 3.74 -7.13
C SER A 48 19.34 2.27 -7.54
N PRO A 49 20.37 1.57 -8.02
CA PRO A 49 20.28 0.13 -8.33
C PRO A 49 19.80 -0.74 -7.16
N TRP A 50 19.93 -0.26 -5.92
CA TRP A 50 19.53 -0.96 -4.69
C TRP A 50 18.06 -0.79 -4.34
N SER A 51 17.37 0.23 -4.88
CA SER A 51 16.02 0.61 -4.44
C SER A 51 15.01 -0.52 -4.64
N ALA A 52 15.10 -1.21 -5.79
CA ALA A 52 14.22 -2.32 -6.16
C ALA A 52 14.59 -3.66 -5.51
N GLN A 53 15.72 -3.72 -4.79
CA GLN A 53 16.20 -4.95 -4.15
C GLN A 53 15.66 -5.11 -2.71
N TYR A 54 15.02 -4.08 -2.16
CA TYR A 54 14.32 -4.19 -0.88
C TYR A 54 13.04 -5.04 -1.05
N PRO A 55 12.54 -5.71 0.01
CA PRO A 55 11.38 -6.61 -0.10
C PRO A 55 10.09 -5.93 -0.60
N CYS A 56 9.88 -4.67 -0.24
CA CYS A 56 8.69 -3.92 -0.59
C CYS A 56 9.07 -2.50 -1.06
N PRO A 57 9.67 -2.34 -2.25
CA PRO A 57 10.12 -1.04 -2.72
C PRO A 57 8.93 -0.08 -2.90
N VAL A 58 9.16 1.20 -2.63
CA VAL A 58 8.13 2.24 -2.75
C VAL A 58 8.63 3.43 -3.57
N ALA A 59 7.76 3.98 -4.40
CA ALA A 59 8.02 5.26 -5.05
C ALA A 59 7.88 6.38 -4.00
N TRP A 60 8.98 6.87 -3.45
CA TRP A 60 8.93 7.96 -2.47
C TRP A 60 8.63 9.30 -3.15
N ARG A 61 7.94 10.18 -2.43
CA ARG A 61 7.58 11.53 -2.88
C ARG A 61 7.60 12.48 -1.69
N SER A 62 8.49 13.48 -1.74
CA SER A 62 8.68 14.43 -0.63
C SER A 62 7.59 15.50 -0.54
N ASP A 63 6.81 15.68 -1.60
CA ASP A 63 5.71 16.65 -1.71
C ASP A 63 4.38 16.14 -1.10
N LEU A 64 4.32 14.88 -0.67
CA LEU A 64 3.12 14.29 -0.10
C LEU A 64 2.88 14.72 1.35
N PRO A 65 1.62 14.70 1.82
CA PRO A 65 1.32 14.95 3.22
C PRO A 65 1.91 13.86 4.12
N LEU A 66 2.11 14.20 5.41
CA LEU A 66 2.73 13.33 6.41
C LEU A 66 2.07 11.95 6.51
N GLU A 67 0.74 11.88 6.46
CA GLU A 67 0.01 10.61 6.56
C GLU A 67 0.32 9.67 5.39
N GLU A 68 0.42 10.21 4.18
CA GLU A 68 0.72 9.42 2.98
C GLU A 68 2.19 8.97 2.98
N LYS A 69 3.12 9.81 3.46
CA LYS A 69 4.51 9.40 3.69
C LYS A 69 4.61 8.27 4.71
N ARG A 70 3.81 8.33 5.79
CA ARG A 70 3.70 7.23 6.77
C ARG A 70 3.18 5.97 6.10
N ARG A 71 2.11 6.02 5.31
CA ARG A 71 1.59 4.85 4.58
C ARG A 71 2.67 4.22 3.70
N ARG A 72 3.38 5.02 2.89
CA ARG A 72 4.47 4.50 2.05
C ARG A 72 5.61 3.88 2.85
N MET A 73 6.05 4.54 3.92
CA MET A 73 7.08 3.98 4.80
C MET A 73 6.58 2.70 5.50
N GLY A 74 5.32 2.67 5.93
CA GLY A 74 4.69 1.52 6.56
C GLY A 74 4.67 0.32 5.62
N LYS A 75 4.27 0.53 4.36
CA LYS A 75 4.35 -0.49 3.31
C LYS A 75 5.79 -0.96 3.10
N PHE A 76 6.74 -0.04 3.02
CA PHE A 76 8.15 -0.34 2.81
C PHE A 76 8.74 -1.24 3.91
N ILE A 77 8.39 -0.99 5.17
CA ILE A 77 8.85 -1.80 6.32
C ILE A 77 7.96 -3.03 6.60
N GLY A 78 6.91 -3.28 5.80
CA GLY A 78 6.05 -4.46 5.91
C GLY A 78 4.89 -4.36 6.92
N LEU A 79 4.46 -3.16 7.29
CA LEU A 79 3.24 -2.97 8.11
C LEU A 79 1.98 -3.20 7.29
N ARG A 80 1.07 -4.03 7.82
CA ARG A 80 -0.25 -4.25 7.23
C ARG A 80 -1.13 -3.00 7.31
N GLY A 81 -2.01 -2.83 6.34
CA GLY A 81 -2.97 -1.71 6.29
C GLY A 81 -2.39 -0.40 5.73
N CYS A 82 -1.15 -0.45 5.23
CA CYS A 82 -0.47 0.69 4.60
C CYS A 82 -0.49 0.65 3.06
N ASP A 83 -1.08 -0.41 2.48
CA ASP A 83 -1.06 -0.69 1.03
C ASP A 83 -2.09 0.09 0.22
N THR A 84 -3.14 0.59 0.87
CA THR A 84 -4.24 1.31 0.22
C THR A 84 -4.09 2.81 0.48
N SER A 85 -3.62 3.53 -0.54
CA SER A 85 -4.15 4.88 -0.72
C SER A 85 -5.65 4.73 -0.98
N PRO A 86 -6.53 5.46 -0.28
CA PRO A 86 -7.95 5.47 -0.59
C PRO A 86 -8.20 5.82 -2.07
N ASP A 87 -7.29 6.60 -2.67
CA ASP A 87 -7.33 6.97 -4.08
C ASP A 87 -7.01 5.79 -4.99
N ALA A 88 -6.11 4.87 -4.63
CA ALA A 88 -5.82 3.70 -5.46
C ALA A 88 -6.98 2.69 -5.46
N ALA A 89 -7.67 2.51 -4.32
CA ALA A 89 -8.87 1.68 -4.25
C ALA A 89 -10.08 2.35 -4.93
N ALA A 90 -10.19 3.68 -4.82
CA ALA A 90 -11.19 4.46 -5.54
C ALA A 90 -10.92 4.48 -7.06
N VAL A 91 -9.66 4.63 -7.48
CA VAL A 91 -9.21 4.55 -8.88
C VAL A 91 -9.39 3.13 -9.41
N ALA A 92 -9.08 2.08 -8.65
CA ALA A 92 -9.39 0.71 -9.05
C ALA A 92 -10.90 0.47 -9.20
N ARG A 93 -11.73 1.12 -8.37
CA ARG A 93 -13.20 1.10 -8.53
C ARG A 93 -13.69 1.95 -9.71
N ALA A 94 -13.00 3.05 -10.02
CA ALA A 94 -13.31 3.98 -11.11
C ALA A 94 -12.75 3.54 -12.47
N LEU A 95 -11.74 2.68 -12.49
CA LEU A 95 -11.19 2.02 -13.68
C LEU A 95 -12.07 0.88 -14.19
N ARG A 96 -13.18 0.57 -13.50
CA ARG A 96 -14.25 -0.22 -14.13
C ARG A 96 -14.87 0.67 -15.19
N SER A 97 -14.69 0.29 -16.46
CA SER A 97 -15.29 1.03 -17.56
C SER A 97 -16.83 0.94 -17.45
N GLU A 98 -17.55 1.92 -17.98
CA GLU A 98 -19.01 1.84 -18.06
C GLU A 98 -19.47 0.58 -18.80
N ASP A 99 -18.67 0.12 -19.77
CA ASP A 99 -18.88 -1.12 -20.51
C ASP A 99 -18.78 -2.36 -19.61
N ASP A 100 -17.80 -2.43 -18.70
CA ASP A 100 -17.67 -3.56 -17.75
C ASP A 100 -18.88 -3.65 -16.81
N ILE A 101 -19.38 -2.49 -16.37
CA ILE A 101 -20.54 -2.39 -15.47
C ILE A 101 -21.82 -2.80 -16.22
N ALA A 102 -21.96 -2.38 -17.47
CA ALA A 102 -23.12 -2.72 -18.30
C ALA A 102 -23.16 -4.21 -18.64
N GLU A 103 -22.01 -4.83 -18.93
CA GLU A 103 -21.94 -6.26 -19.24
C GLU A 103 -22.21 -7.12 -18.01
N GLU A 104 -21.68 -6.74 -16.84
CA GLU A 104 -21.99 -7.41 -15.56
C GLU A 104 -23.50 -7.36 -15.25
N ALA A 105 -24.15 -6.20 -15.48
CA ALA A 105 -25.59 -6.06 -15.30
C ALA A 105 -26.41 -6.94 -16.26
N ARG A 106 -25.97 -7.10 -17.52
CA ARG A 106 -26.60 -7.98 -18.49
C ARG A 106 -26.49 -9.44 -18.10
N LEU A 107 -25.30 -9.87 -17.67
CA LEU A 107 -25.07 -11.25 -17.21
C LEU A 107 -25.89 -11.56 -15.95
N ALA A 108 -25.95 -10.62 -15.00
CA ALA A 108 -26.79 -10.77 -13.81
C ALA A 108 -28.28 -10.87 -14.16
N ALA A 109 -28.79 -10.06 -15.09
CA ALA A 109 -30.17 -10.15 -15.55
C ALA A 109 -30.49 -11.48 -16.25
N ALA A 110 -29.56 -11.99 -17.06
CA ALA A 110 -29.69 -13.28 -17.72
C ALA A 110 -29.68 -14.46 -16.74
N ASP A 111 -28.83 -14.41 -15.71
CA ASP A 111 -28.77 -15.43 -14.66
C ASP A 111 -30.05 -15.42 -13.82
N ASP A 112 -30.57 -14.23 -13.45
CA ASP A 112 -31.85 -14.08 -12.76
C ASP A 112 -33.02 -14.63 -13.58
N GLU A 113 -33.04 -14.38 -14.89
CA GLU A 113 -34.06 -14.94 -15.80
C GLU A 113 -33.95 -16.47 -15.88
N MET A 114 -32.72 -17.00 -15.95
CA MET A 114 -32.47 -18.44 -15.93
C MET A 114 -32.95 -19.06 -14.61
N TRP A 115 -32.63 -18.43 -13.47
CA TRP A 115 -33.08 -18.89 -12.15
C TRP A 115 -34.59 -18.86 -12.02
N ARG A 116 -35.25 -17.80 -12.50
CA ARG A 116 -36.72 -17.72 -12.52
C ARG A 116 -37.35 -18.83 -13.35
N ARG A 117 -36.78 -19.17 -14.52
CA ARG A 117 -37.24 -20.31 -15.33
C ARG A 117 -37.03 -21.66 -14.64
N LYS A 118 -35.93 -21.83 -13.90
CA LYS A 118 -35.68 -23.06 -13.11
C LYS A 118 -36.63 -23.18 -11.91
N LEU A 119 -37.00 -22.06 -11.28
CA LEU A 119 -37.86 -22.03 -10.10
C LEU A 119 -39.36 -22.13 -10.43
N ASN A 120 -39.79 -21.73 -11.63
CA ASN A 120 -41.17 -21.90 -12.11
C ASN A 120 -41.21 -22.67 -13.45
N PRO A 121 -41.18 -24.02 -13.43
CA PRO A 121 -41.17 -24.85 -14.64
C PRO A 121 -42.54 -25.00 -15.34
N TRP A 122 -43.60 -24.38 -14.80
CA TRP A 122 -44.99 -24.53 -15.23
C TRP A 122 -45.68 -23.17 -15.35
#